data_AF-A0A399Z9C3-F1
#
_entry.id   AF-A0A399Z9C3-F1
#
_cell.length_a   1.000
_cell.length_b   1.000
_cell.length_c   1.000
_cell.angle_alpha   90.00
_cell.angle_beta   90.00
_cell.angle_gamma   90.00
#
_symmetry.space_group_name_H-M   'P 1'
#
loop_
_entity.id
_entity.type
_entity.pdbx_description
1 polymer ?
#
loop_
_entity_poly.entity_id
_entity_poly.type
_entity_poly.pdbx_seq_one_letter_code
_entity_poly.pdbx_strand_id
1 'polypeptide(L)' 'MGPTPFHDADEITIPDLRAGLAYVIAAAIAPGETQVNGIAFLERGYGDIAPRLAAMNLGIEKVGVAPRKLATA' A
#
# COMPACT_ATOMS: atom_id res chain seq x y z
N MET A 1 -11.67 7.25 -23.43
CA MET A 1 -11.57 6.89 -22.00
C MET A 1 -11.06 8.13 -21.27
N GLY A 2 -11.88 8.69 -20.38
CA GLY A 2 -11.55 9.91 -19.62
C GLY A 2 -10.79 9.61 -18.32
N PRO A 3 -10.58 10.60 -17.46
CA PRO A 3 -9.97 10.38 -16.15
C PRO A 3 -10.93 9.54 -15.29
N THR A 4 -10.51 8.33 -14.91
CA THR A 4 -11.18 7.55 -13.86
C THR A 4 -10.64 8.04 -12.52
N PRO A 5 -11.45 8.65 -11.65
CA PRO A 5 -11.01 9.05 -10.32
C PRO A 5 -10.54 7.82 -9.54
N PHE A 6 -9.51 8.03 -8.70
CA PHE A 6 -9.04 6.97 -7.82
C PHE A 6 -9.95 6.95 -6.59
N HIS A 7 -10.23 5.76 -6.10
CA HIS A 7 -10.97 5.51 -4.87
C HIS A 7 -10.06 4.75 -3.92
N ASP A 8 -10.23 4.98 -2.63
CA ASP A 8 -9.63 4.18 -1.59
C ASP A 8 -10.15 2.73 -1.62
N ALA A 9 -9.38 1.85 -1.00
CA ALA A 9 -9.76 0.47 -0.78
C ALA A 9 -9.37 0.09 0.64
N ASP A 10 -10.20 -0.72 1.31
CA ASP A 10 -9.89 -1.22 2.65
C ASP A 10 -8.53 -1.95 2.67
N GLU A 11 -8.28 -2.77 1.64
CA GLU A 11 -7.12 -3.65 1.58
C GLU A 11 -6.76 -3.98 0.11
N ILE A 12 -5.50 -3.75 -0.27
CA ILE A 12 -4.94 -4.16 -1.56
C ILE A 12 -3.68 -5.00 -1.35
N THR A 13 -3.42 -5.95 -2.25
CA THR A 13 -2.24 -6.82 -2.16
C THR A 13 -1.32 -6.60 -3.35
N ILE A 14 -0.05 -6.35 -3.08
CA ILE A 14 1.00 -6.20 -4.10
C ILE A 14 1.21 -7.55 -4.82
N PRO A 15 1.03 -7.62 -6.15
CA PRO A 15 1.22 -8.88 -6.88
C PRO A 15 2.69 -9.12 -7.28
N ASP A 16 3.50 -8.06 -7.44
CA ASP A 16 4.90 -8.13 -7.81
C ASP A 16 5.67 -6.84 -7.48
N LEU A 17 7.00 -6.85 -7.70
CA LEU A 17 7.88 -5.72 -7.40
C LEU A 17 7.51 -4.43 -8.14
N ARG A 18 7.17 -4.49 -9.43
CA ARG A 18 6.89 -3.30 -10.24
C ARG A 18 5.47 -2.79 -9.99
N ALA A 19 4.50 -3.69 -9.95
CA ALA A 19 3.12 -3.35 -9.63
C ALA A 19 2.97 -2.77 -8.22
N GLY A 20 3.79 -3.22 -7.26
CA GLY A 20 3.70 -2.74 -5.89
C GLY A 20 3.96 -1.24 -5.74
N LEU A 21 4.92 -0.69 -6.47
CA LEU A 21 5.17 0.75 -6.43
C LEU A 21 4.00 1.53 -7.04
N ALA A 22 3.44 1.00 -8.14
CA ALA A 22 2.27 1.60 -8.78
C ALA A 22 1.07 1.63 -7.82
N TYR A 23 0.89 0.58 -7.02
CA TYR A 23 -0.19 0.50 -6.03
C TYR A 23 0.00 1.49 -4.89
N VAL A 24 1.23 1.66 -4.40
CA VAL A 24 1.54 2.68 -3.38
C VAL A 24 1.25 4.09 -3.91
N ILE A 25 1.63 4.38 -5.16
CA ILE A 25 1.33 5.68 -5.79
C ILE A 25 -0.18 5.84 -5.99
N ALA A 26 -0.89 4.79 -6.38
CA ALA A 26 -2.34 4.83 -6.53
C ALA A 26 -3.04 5.10 -5.20
N ALA A 27 -2.66 4.39 -4.14
CA ALA A 27 -3.17 4.61 -2.79
C ALA A 27 -2.86 6.03 -2.27
N ALA A 28 -1.69 6.58 -2.60
CA ALA A 28 -1.32 7.94 -2.26
C ALA A 28 -2.17 9.04 -2.92
N ILE A 29 -2.73 8.76 -4.10
CA ILE A 29 -3.58 9.69 -4.86
C ILE A 29 -5.06 9.52 -4.47
N ALA A 30 -5.44 8.32 -4.02
CA ALA A 30 -6.81 8.01 -3.66
C ALA A 30 -7.26 8.83 -2.42
N PRO A 31 -8.51 9.30 -2.40
CA PRO A 31 -9.06 9.95 -1.22
C PRO A 31 -9.29 8.90 -0.12
N GLY A 32 -8.69 9.08 1.05
CA GLY A 32 -8.87 8.17 2.19
C GLY A 32 -7.58 7.44 2.56
N GLU A 33 -7.74 6.30 3.24
CA GLU A 33 -6.63 5.45 3.66
C GLU A 33 -6.76 4.08 2.98
N THR A 34 -5.64 3.45 2.65
CA THR A 34 -5.64 2.14 2.01
C THR A 34 -4.54 1.27 2.60
N GLN A 35 -4.90 0.09 3.08
CA GLN A 35 -3.92 -0.86 3.59
C GLN A 35 -3.29 -1.64 2.45
N VAL A 36 -1.96 -1.58 2.35
CA VAL A 36 -1.20 -2.24 1.28
C VAL A 36 -0.43 -3.42 1.85
N ASN A 37 -0.83 -4.62 1.45
CA ASN A 37 -0.18 -5.87 1.84
C ASN A 37 0.88 -6.32 0.85
N GLY A 38 1.75 -7.22 1.29
CA GLY A 38 2.79 -7.79 0.44
C GLY A 38 3.98 -6.85 0.24
N ILE A 39 4.25 -5.95 1.20
CA ILE A 39 5.39 -5.01 1.19
C ILE A 39 6.73 -5.73 0.96
N ALA A 40 6.84 -7.01 1.34
CA ALA A 40 8.01 -7.85 1.10
C ALA A 40 8.40 -7.95 -0.38
N PHE A 41 7.43 -7.92 -1.32
CA PHE A 41 7.75 -7.87 -2.76
C PHE A 41 8.47 -6.59 -3.14
N LEU A 42 8.12 -5.48 -2.47
CA LEU A 42 8.63 -4.15 -2.76
C LEU A 42 10.00 -3.94 -2.11
N GLU A 43 10.16 -4.38 -0.85
CA GLU A 43 11.41 -4.29 -0.10
C GLU A 43 12.55 -5.09 -0.76
N ARG A 44 12.24 -6.18 -1.48
CA ARG A 44 13.23 -6.96 -2.26
C ARG A 44 13.98 -6.17 -3.33
N GLY A 45 13.39 -5.09 -3.86
CA GLY A 45 14.01 -4.28 -4.92
C GLY A 45 14.25 -2.82 -4.54
N TYR A 46 13.48 -2.27 -3.61
CA TYR A 46 13.56 -0.86 -3.22
C TYR A 46 14.11 -0.63 -1.80
N GLY A 47 14.30 -1.69 -1.02
CA GLY A 47 14.65 -1.60 0.40
C GLY A 47 13.50 -1.05 1.23
N ASP A 48 13.80 -0.45 2.39
CA ASP A 48 12.77 0.13 3.26
C ASP A 48 12.24 1.44 2.68
N ILE A 49 11.13 1.36 1.96
CA ILE A 49 10.54 2.51 1.24
C ILE A 49 9.69 3.41 2.14
N ALA A 50 9.09 2.87 3.20
CA ALA A 50 8.19 3.61 4.06
C ALA A 50 8.85 4.88 4.64
N PRO A 51 10.05 4.81 5.25
CA PRO A 51 10.71 6.02 5.76
C PRO A 51 11.11 7.00 4.65
N ARG A 52 11.49 6.49 3.47
CA ARG A 52 11.87 7.35 2.33
C ARG A 52 10.68 8.11 1.77
N LEU A 53 9.53 7.45 1.65
CA LEU A 53 8.30 8.06 1.18
C LEU A 53 7.73 9.04 2.24
N ALA A 54 7.78 8.68 3.52
CA ALA A 54 7.41 9.57 4.62
C ALA A 54 8.27 10.85 4.64
N ALA A 55 9.59 10.72 4.38
CA ALA A 55 10.49 11.87 4.23
C ALA A 55 10.14 12.78 3.04
N MET A 56 9.37 12.29 2.06
CA MET A 56 8.82 13.08 0.96
C MET A 56 7.41 13.60 1.25
N ASN A 57 7.03 13.67 2.53
CA ASN A 57 5.74 14.18 2.99
C ASN A 57 4.55 13.29 2.59
N LEU A 58 4.78 12.02 2.23
CA LEU A 58 3.70 11.06 2.00
C LEU A 58 3.15 10.57 3.35
N GLY A 59 1.84 10.61 3.52
CA GLY A 59 1.14 10.01 4.66
C GLY A 59 1.15 8.48 4.58
N ILE A 60 2.29 7.87 4.95
CA ILE A 60 2.47 6.42 4.92
C ILE A 60 3.07 5.94 6.24
N GLU A 61 2.52 4.85 6.76
CA GLU A 61 3.00 4.20 7.98
C GLU A 61 3.07 2.68 7.76
N LYS A 62 4.16 2.05 8.22
CA LYS A 62 4.29 0.59 8.21
C LYS A 62 3.68 0.05 9.50
N VAL A 63 2.46 -0.49 9.41
CA VAL A 63 1.75 -1.09 10.54
C VAL A 63 2.02 -2.58 10.64
N GLY A 64 2.20 -3.07 11.87
CA GLY A 64 2.27 -4.50 12.15
C GLY A 64 0.86 -5.11 12.06
N VAL A 65 0.68 -6.13 11.22
CA VAL A 65 -0.61 -6.83 11.13
C VAL A 65 -0.78 -7.68 12.40
N ALA A 66 -1.67 -7.27 13.30
CA ALA A 66 -2.14 -8.15 14.35
C ALA A 66 -2.88 -9.34 13.71
N PRO A 67 -2.72 -10.58 14.22
CA PRO A 67 -3.39 -11.73 13.63
C PRO A 67 -4.90 -11.50 13.63
N ARG A 68 -5.49 -11.37 12.44
CA ARG A 68 -6.95 -11.26 12.27
C ARG A 68 -7.54 -12.53 12.88
N LYS A 69 -8.26 -12.41 14.01
CA LYS A 69 -8.97 -13.55 14.60
C LYS A 69 -9.86 -14.13 13.50
N LEU A 70 -9.56 -15.35 13.09
CA LEU A 70 -10.42 -16.11 12.21
C LEU A 70 -11.77 -16.16 12.91
N ALA A 71 -12.79 -15.52 12.34
CA ALA A 71 -14.15 -15.64 12.84
C ALA A 71 -14.52 -17.13 12.70
N THR A 72 -14.47 -17.85 13.82
CA THR A 72 -15.05 -19.17 13.95
C THR A 72 -16.56 -19.00 13.75
N ALA A 73 -17.06 -19.46 12.61
CA ALA A 73 -18.46 -19.74 12.38
C ALA A 73 -18.76 -21.20 12.73
#